data_AF-A0A842YI41-F1
#
_entry.id   AF-A0A842YI41-F1
#
_cell.length_a   1.000
_cell.length_b   1.000
_cell.length_c   1.000
_cell.angle_alpha   90.00
_cell.angle_beta   90.00
_cell.angle_gamma   90.00
#
_symmetry.space_group_name_H-M   'P 1'
#
loop_
_entity.id
_entity.type
_entity.pdbx_description
1 polymer ?
#
loop_
_entity_poly.entity_id
_entity_poly.type
_entity_poly.pdbx_seq_one_letter_code
_entity_poly.pdbx_strand_id
1 'polypeptide(L)' 'MSVSSFREGLKESKLLGCVCEGCDNLMLPPRMICNKCGSTNLKEHC' A
#
# COMPACT_ATOMS: atom_id res chain seq x y z
N MET A 1 8.96 3.69 -0.15
CA MET A 1 8.23 3.34 -1.38
C MET A 1 7.79 4.62 -2.06
N SER A 2 8.32 4.92 -3.24
CA SER A 2 8.06 6.17 -3.96
C SER A 2 6.82 6.06 -4.85
N VAL A 3 6.10 7.16 -5.04
CA VAL A 3 4.88 7.25 -5.88
C VAL A 3 5.12 6.78 -7.33
N SER A 4 6.38 6.80 -7.78
CA SER A 4 6.84 6.29 -9.08
C SER A 4 6.55 4.80 -9.28
N SER A 5 6.86 3.95 -8.28
CA SER A 5 6.67 2.50 -8.39
C SER A 5 5.19 2.10 -8.47
N PHE A 6 4.32 2.81 -7.75
CA PHE A 6 2.87 2.64 -7.86
C PHE A 6 2.35 2.98 -9.26
N ARG A 7 2.87 4.08 -9.84
CA ARG A 7 2.47 4.53 -11.19
C ARG A 7 2.96 3.59 -12.28
N GLU A 8 4.11 2.95 -12.11
CA GLU A 8 4.58 1.91 -13.04
C GLU A 8 3.73 0.64 -12.96
N GLY A 9 3.40 0.16 -11.76
CA GLY A 9 2.48 -0.97 -11.59
C GLY A 9 1.11 -0.74 -12.24
N LEU A 10 0.56 0.47 -12.11
CA LEU A 10 -0.67 0.87 -12.79
C LEU A 10 -0.60 0.78 -14.32
N LYS A 11 0.56 1.07 -14.94
CA LYS A 11 0.76 0.87 -16.39
C LYS A 11 0.77 -0.60 -16.78
N GLU A 12 1.21 -1.47 -15.86
CA GLU A 12 1.20 -2.93 -16.04
C GLU A 12 -0.13 -3.59 -15.62
N SER A 13 -1.18 -2.83 -15.33
CA SER A 13 -2.45 -3.32 -14.75
C SER A 13 -2.29 -4.05 -13.40
N LYS A 14 -1.21 -3.77 -12.66
CA LYS A 14 -1.01 -4.25 -11.28
C LYS A 14 -1.45 -3.18 -10.28
N LEU A 15 -2.49 -3.48 -9.50
CA LEU A 15 -2.95 -2.61 -8.42
C LEU A 15 -2.07 -2.83 -7.19
N LEU A 16 -0.90 -2.20 -7.20
CA LEU A 16 -0.02 -2.22 -6.03
C LEU A 16 -0.72 -1.51 -4.86
N GLY A 17 -0.97 -2.23 -3.78
CA GLY A 17 -1.52 -1.72 -2.53
C GLY A 17 -0.68 -2.13 -1.33
N CYS A 18 -1.16 -1.81 -0.14
CA CYS A 18 -0.61 -2.36 1.09
C CYS A 18 -1.74 -2.73 2.06
N VAL A 19 -1.56 -3.82 2.79
CA VAL A 19 -2.42 -4.24 3.89
C VAL A 19 -1.71 -3.96 5.21
N CYS A 20 -2.41 -3.35 6.16
CA CYS A 20 -1.86 -3.16 7.50
C CYS A 20 -1.99 -4.43 8.32
N GLU A 21 -0.88 -5.03 8.74
CA GLU A 21 -0.88 -6.22 9.59
C GLU A 21 -1.42 -5.94 11.01
N GLY A 22 -1.50 -4.67 11.43
CA GLY A 22 -2.00 -4.30 12.75
C GLY A 22 -3.52 -4.10 12.83
N CYS A 23 -4.20 -3.88 11.71
CA CYS A 23 -5.66 -3.62 11.70
C CYS A 23 -6.39 -4.21 10.49
N ASP A 24 -5.70 -5.06 9.73
CA ASP A 24 -6.15 -5.72 8.50
C ASP A 24 -6.71 -4.77 7.44
N ASN A 25 -6.27 -3.50 7.48
CA ASN A 25 -6.81 -2.47 6.60
C ASN A 25 -6.11 -2.49 5.24
N LEU A 26 -6.86 -2.77 4.18
CA LEU A 26 -6.41 -2.67 2.80
C LEU A 26 -6.34 -1.19 2.37
N MET A 27 -5.18 -0.77 1.89
CA MET A 27 -4.92 0.58 1.43
C MET A 27 -4.36 0.58 0.01
N LEU A 28 -5.07 1.30 -0.86
CA LEU A 28 -4.72 1.56 -2.25
C LEU A 28 -4.84 3.07 -2.46
N PRO A 29 -3.77 3.80 -2.87
CA PRO A 29 -2.38 3.38 -3.13
C PRO A 29 -1.61 2.90 -1.88
N PRO A 30 -0.43 2.27 -2.04
CA PRO A 30 0.44 1.91 -0.93
C PRO A 30 0.92 3.17 -0.22
N ARG A 31 0.86 3.16 1.12
CA ARG A 31 1.32 4.26 1.97
C ARG A 31 2.40 3.76 2.92
N MET A 32 3.13 4.70 3.52
CA MET A 32 4.11 4.38 4.57
C MET A 32 3.47 4.31 5.97
N ILE A 33 2.24 4.80 6.13
CA ILE A 33 1.53 4.84 7.42
C ILE A 33 0.07 4.44 7.18
N CYS A 34 -0.47 3.59 8.07
CA CYS A 34 -1.87 3.20 8.05
C CYS A 34 -2.77 4.39 8.38
N ASN A 35 -3.77 4.68 7.55
CA ASN A 35 -4.75 5.75 7.81
C ASN A 35 -5.72 5.43 8.96
N LYS A 36 -5.84 4.16 9.36
CA LYS A 36 -6.80 3.70 10.36
C LYS A 36 -6.18 3.60 11.76
N CYS A 37 -5.02 2.96 11.87
CA CYS A 37 -4.36 2.74 13.17
C CYS A 37 -3.04 3.49 13.35
N GLY A 38 -2.54 4.19 12.33
CA GLY A 38 -1.24 4.87 12.40
C GLY A 38 -0.03 3.93 12.41
N SER A 39 -0.23 2.62 12.27
CA SER A 39 0.87 1.65 12.22
C SER A 39 1.73 1.86 10.98
N THR A 40 3.04 1.74 11.16
CA THR A 40 4.05 1.71 10.09
C THR A 40 4.28 0.29 9.57
N ASN A 41 3.66 -0.73 10.19
CA ASN A 41 3.77 -2.11 9.75
C ASN A 41 2.71 -2.40 8.67
N LEU A 42 3.13 -2.22 7.41
CA LEU A 42 2.32 -2.34 6.22
C LEU A 42 2.99 -3.33 5.28
N LYS A 43 2.22 -4.31 4.81
CA LYS A 43 2.67 -5.33 3.89
C LYS A 43 2.20 -5.00 2.49
N GLU A 44 3.07 -5.14 1.50
CA GLU A 44 2.71 -4.93 0.10
C GLU A 44 1.67 -5.97 -0.33
N HIS A 45 0.60 -5.51 -0.98
CA HIS A 45 -0.41 -6.37 -1.60
C HIS A 45 -0.40 -6.08 -3.10
N CYS A 46 -0.26 -7.13 -3.91
CA CYS A 46 0.03 -7.06 -5.34
C CYS A 46 -1.15 -7.62 -6.15
#